data_AF-A0A1S2CWE1-F1
#
_entry.id   AF-A0A1S2CWE1-F1
#
_cell.length_a   1.000
_cell.length_b   1.000
_cell.length_c   1.000
_cell.angle_alpha   90.00
_cell.angle_beta   90.00
_cell.angle_gamma   90.00
#
_symmetry.space_group_name_H-M   'P 1'
#
loop_
_entity.id
_entity.type
_entity.pdbx_description
1 polymer ?
#
loop_
_entity_poly.entity_id
_entity_poly.type
_entity_poly.pdbx_seq_one_letter_code
_entity_poly.pdbx_strand_id
1 'polypeptide(L)'
;MEVRKDLIEVEALMHRLLSIGEAFSKNIDYWSHLKNKEDFRFICRIPFNERHLVEAVYANGRDMAQFMAWTIGDTNEVYADFPTLTSIIDKFEGTWVYGAYDANVPDVAKSVCDKYGENLWSVNQMIELFRNQERSLSAVKVTLQMLKESDLYKKENGIEIVKEVSSTINVSGVSGSAINIHSSGATAQATTHTQYNEPAIFAEMLESVKGSGLDETTAQMLTENVNMLATSHETGTFSNAYKDFMQNVSAHITVFTPFIAGLTALL
;
A
#
# COMPACT_ATOMS: atom_id res chain seq x y z
N MET A 1 -5.77 11.87 -7.03
CA MET A 1 -6.03 11.64 -8.46
C MET A 1 -7.37 10.92 -8.55
N GLU A 2 -8.29 11.30 -9.43
CA GLU A 2 -9.59 10.62 -9.52
C GLU A 2 -9.39 9.21 -10.11
N VAL A 3 -9.87 8.17 -9.43
CA VAL A 3 -9.83 6.79 -9.95
C VAL A 3 -10.97 6.60 -10.94
N ARG A 4 -10.70 5.91 -12.05
CA ARG A 4 -11.71 5.60 -13.06
C ARG A 4 -12.92 4.86 -12.48
N LYS A 5 -14.12 5.21 -12.96
CA LYS A 5 -15.40 4.83 -12.36
C LYS A 5 -15.68 3.33 -12.32
N ASP A 6 -15.13 2.57 -13.26
CA ASP A 6 -15.25 1.12 -13.30
C ASP A 6 -14.39 0.41 -12.24
N LEU A 7 -13.41 1.09 -11.64
CA LEU A 7 -12.59 0.59 -10.54
C LEU A 7 -13.03 1.12 -9.16
N ILE A 8 -14.21 1.74 -9.07
CA ILE A 8 -14.68 2.40 -7.84
C ILE A 8 -14.79 1.43 -6.65
N GLU A 9 -15.14 0.16 -6.91
CA GLU A 9 -15.23 -0.89 -5.88
C GLU A 9 -13.88 -1.16 -5.19
N VAL A 10 -12.76 -0.85 -5.86
CA VAL A 10 -11.39 -1.03 -5.37
C VAL A 10 -10.61 0.29 -5.28
N GLU A 11 -11.33 1.41 -5.22
CA GLU A 11 -10.75 2.77 -5.31
C GLU A 11 -9.59 2.99 -4.35
N ALA A 12 -9.71 2.57 -3.09
CA ALA A 12 -8.66 2.78 -2.08
C ALA A 12 -7.35 2.06 -2.44
N LEU A 13 -7.44 0.85 -2.99
CA LEU A 13 -6.27 0.09 -3.44
C LEU A 13 -5.67 0.70 -4.70
N MET A 14 -6.50 1.23 -5.60
CA MET A 14 -6.02 1.96 -6.78
C MET A 14 -5.31 3.26 -6.39
N HIS A 15 -5.86 4.07 -5.48
CA HIS A 15 -5.15 5.25 -4.97
C HIS A 15 -3.80 4.89 -4.38
N ARG A 16 -3.74 3.83 -3.56
CA ARG A 16 -2.48 3.33 -2.99
C ARG A 16 -1.47 2.97 -4.09
N LEU A 17 -1.91 2.24 -5.12
CA LEU A 17 -1.05 1.86 -6.25
C LEU A 17 -0.50 3.11 -6.96
N LEU A 18 -1.39 4.06 -7.27
CA LEU A 18 -1.05 5.30 -7.97
C LEU A 18 -0.11 6.21 -7.17
N SER A 19 -0.30 6.32 -5.85
CA SER A 19 0.62 7.04 -4.97
C SER A 19 2.03 6.43 -4.97
N ILE A 20 2.14 5.10 -5.05
CA ILE A 20 3.44 4.44 -5.20
C ILE A 20 4.06 4.76 -6.57
N GLY A 21 3.26 4.80 -7.64
CA GLY A 21 3.69 5.23 -8.97
C GLY A 21 4.24 6.66 -8.98
N GLU A 22 3.60 7.60 -8.27
CA GLU A 22 4.09 8.97 -8.13
C GLU A 22 5.44 9.03 -7.39
N ALA A 23 5.63 8.19 -6.39
CA ALA A 23 6.92 8.08 -5.69
C ALA A 23 8.03 7.58 -6.64
N PHE A 24 7.74 6.61 -7.52
CA PHE A 24 8.67 6.20 -8.56
C PHE A 24 8.97 7.32 -9.56
N SER A 25 7.98 8.12 -9.94
CA SER A 25 8.16 9.26 -10.85
C SER A 25 9.18 10.27 -10.30
N LYS A 26 9.09 10.61 -9.01
CA LYS A 26 10.04 11.49 -8.33
C LYS A 26 11.47 10.93 -8.32
N ASN A 27 11.62 9.62 -8.29
CA ASN A 27 12.95 8.99 -8.32
C ASN A 27 13.64 9.13 -9.69
N ILE A 28 12.91 9.24 -10.79
CA ILE A 28 13.49 9.33 -12.16
C ILE A 28 14.45 10.53 -12.26
N ASP A 29 14.02 11.70 -11.77
CA ASP A 29 14.82 12.91 -11.76
C ASP A 29 16.00 12.80 -10.80
N TYR A 30 15.78 12.16 -9.65
CA TYR A 30 16.83 11.98 -8.66
C TYR A 30 17.94 11.04 -9.15
N TRP A 31 17.61 9.95 -9.85
CA TRP A 31 18.60 9.12 -10.56
C TRP A 31 19.45 9.95 -11.52
N SER A 32 18.81 10.78 -12.36
CA SER A 32 19.50 11.64 -13.32
C SER A 32 20.42 12.65 -12.63
N HIS A 33 19.97 13.22 -11.51
CA HIS A 33 20.76 14.12 -10.67
C HIS A 33 22.02 13.43 -10.15
N LEU A 34 21.89 12.25 -9.52
CA LEU A 34 23.03 11.49 -8.97
C LEU A 34 24.07 11.15 -10.05
N LYS A 35 23.64 10.82 -11.27
CA LYS A 35 24.57 10.50 -12.37
C LYS A 35 25.29 11.72 -12.92
N ASN A 36 24.58 12.85 -13.08
CA ASN A 36 25.06 13.94 -13.93
C ASN A 36 25.55 15.17 -13.14
N LYS A 37 25.10 15.35 -11.90
CA LYS A 37 25.37 16.57 -11.11
C LYS A 37 26.29 16.35 -9.92
N GLU A 38 26.54 15.10 -9.56
CA GLU A 38 27.32 14.71 -8.39
C GLU A 38 28.70 14.16 -8.79
N ASP A 39 29.32 13.39 -7.89
CA ASP A 39 30.67 12.85 -8.04
C ASP A 39 30.76 11.59 -8.94
N PHE A 40 29.65 11.16 -9.54
CA PHE A 40 29.58 9.95 -10.40
C PHE A 40 30.56 10.00 -11.58
N ARG A 41 30.91 11.19 -12.08
CA ARG A 41 31.93 11.37 -13.14
C ARG A 41 33.28 10.72 -12.80
N PHE A 42 33.59 10.52 -11.52
CA PHE A 42 34.84 9.90 -11.07
C PHE A 42 34.83 8.37 -11.15
N ILE A 43 33.72 7.76 -11.58
CA ILE A 43 33.65 6.33 -11.95
C ILE A 43 34.68 5.95 -13.03
N CYS A 44 35.22 6.95 -13.75
CA CYS A 44 36.32 6.76 -14.70
C CYS A 44 37.61 6.23 -14.07
N ARG A 45 37.78 6.35 -12.74
CA ARG A 45 38.90 5.79 -11.98
C ARG A 45 38.82 4.27 -11.82
N ILE A 46 37.62 3.71 -11.96
CA ILE A 46 37.41 2.27 -12.04
C ILE A 46 37.79 1.78 -13.45
N PRO A 47 38.56 0.67 -13.56
CA PRO A 47 38.93 0.09 -14.85
C PRO A 47 37.73 -0.19 -15.75
N PHE A 48 37.91 0.06 -17.05
CA PHE A 48 36.82 -0.01 -18.03
C PHE A 48 36.10 -1.36 -18.07
N ASN A 49 36.84 -2.46 -17.87
CA ASN A 49 36.29 -3.82 -17.86
C ASN A 49 35.36 -4.12 -16.66
N GLU A 50 35.43 -3.36 -15.57
CA GLU A 50 34.57 -3.54 -14.39
C GLU A 50 33.64 -2.35 -14.12
N ARG A 51 33.87 -1.21 -14.78
CA ARG A 51 33.07 0.01 -14.65
C ARG A 51 31.58 -0.22 -14.89
N HIS A 52 31.24 -1.02 -15.89
CA HIS A 52 29.85 -1.32 -16.25
C HIS A 52 29.05 -1.94 -15.09
N LEU A 53 29.71 -2.63 -14.15
CA LEU A 53 29.08 -3.22 -12.97
C LEU A 53 28.58 -2.14 -12.00
N VAL A 54 29.30 -1.02 -11.90
CA VAL A 54 28.88 0.13 -11.08
C VAL A 54 27.84 0.97 -11.83
N GLU A 55 28.00 1.13 -13.15
CA GLU A 55 27.02 1.82 -14.00
C GLU A 55 25.65 1.12 -14.04
N ALA A 56 25.62 -0.20 -13.84
CA ALA A 56 24.40 -1.00 -13.79
C ALA A 56 23.43 -0.55 -12.68
N VAL A 57 23.92 -0.01 -11.55
CA VAL A 57 23.05 0.51 -10.48
C VAL A 57 22.19 1.65 -11.01
N TYR A 58 22.80 2.59 -11.73
CA TYR A 58 22.06 3.68 -12.35
C TYR A 58 21.11 3.18 -13.44
N ALA A 59 21.62 2.34 -14.36
CA ALA A 59 20.83 1.91 -15.52
C ALA A 59 19.58 1.14 -15.07
N ASN A 60 19.78 0.09 -14.27
CA ASN A 60 18.68 -0.75 -13.80
C ASN A 60 17.77 0.02 -12.83
N GLY A 61 18.34 0.84 -11.94
CA GLY A 61 17.58 1.61 -10.96
C GLY A 61 16.68 2.66 -11.60
N ARG A 62 17.20 3.40 -12.60
CA ARG A 62 16.43 4.41 -13.34
C ARG A 62 15.36 3.77 -14.22
N ASP A 63 15.70 2.70 -14.94
CA ASP A 63 14.72 2.02 -15.79
C ASP A 63 13.59 1.47 -14.93
N MET A 64 13.90 0.95 -13.73
CA MET A 64 12.93 0.57 -12.69
C MET A 64 11.99 1.71 -12.29
N ALA A 65 12.55 2.87 -11.97
CA ALA A 65 11.74 4.04 -11.66
C ALA A 65 10.79 4.39 -12.82
N GLN A 66 11.31 4.42 -14.04
CA GLN A 66 10.58 4.83 -15.23
C GLN A 66 9.45 3.87 -15.58
N PHE A 67 9.74 2.57 -15.68
CA PHE A 67 8.74 1.55 -15.98
C PHE A 67 7.62 1.56 -14.94
N MET A 68 7.97 1.59 -13.65
CA MET A 68 6.97 1.52 -12.58
C MET A 68 6.11 2.77 -12.54
N ALA A 69 6.70 3.96 -12.68
CA ALA A 69 5.95 5.22 -12.69
C ALA A 69 4.93 5.25 -13.83
N TRP A 70 5.37 4.92 -15.05
CA TRP A 70 4.53 4.98 -16.24
C TRP A 70 3.47 3.88 -16.24
N THR A 71 3.88 2.63 -16.06
CA THR A 71 2.95 1.50 -16.10
C THR A 71 1.87 1.63 -15.02
N ILE A 72 2.22 2.09 -13.81
CA ILE A 72 1.22 2.36 -12.77
C ILE A 72 0.30 3.51 -13.15
N GLY A 73 0.84 4.63 -13.64
CA GLY A 73 0.01 5.77 -14.06
C GLY A 73 -0.98 5.38 -15.15
N ASP A 74 -0.50 4.63 -16.15
CA ASP A 74 -1.29 4.19 -17.29
C ASP A 74 -2.47 3.30 -16.88
N THR A 75 -2.40 2.57 -15.75
CA THR A 75 -3.53 1.75 -15.27
C THR A 75 -4.82 2.55 -15.08
N ASN A 76 -4.71 3.85 -14.77
CA ASN A 76 -5.86 4.72 -14.53
C ASN A 76 -6.21 5.60 -15.75
N GLU A 77 -5.28 5.82 -16.67
CA GLU A 77 -5.44 6.76 -17.79
C GLU A 77 -5.64 6.06 -19.15
N VAL A 78 -5.02 4.90 -19.37
CA VAL A 78 -4.93 4.24 -20.68
C VAL A 78 -5.84 3.01 -20.73
N TYR A 79 -7.12 3.25 -21.01
CA TYR A 79 -8.14 2.19 -21.11
C TYR A 79 -7.83 1.10 -22.16
N ALA A 80 -7.14 1.45 -23.24
CA ALA A 80 -6.83 0.50 -24.31
C ALA A 80 -5.88 -0.62 -23.85
N ASP A 81 -4.93 -0.28 -22.99
CA ASP A 81 -3.94 -1.23 -22.45
C ASP A 81 -4.44 -1.88 -21.16
N PHE A 82 -5.33 -1.18 -20.43
CA PHE A 82 -5.86 -1.58 -19.14
C PHE A 82 -7.40 -1.57 -19.12
N PRO A 83 -8.09 -2.39 -19.92
CA PRO A 83 -9.56 -2.36 -20.00
C PRO A 83 -10.25 -2.84 -18.72
N THR A 84 -9.61 -3.69 -17.91
CA THR A 84 -10.20 -4.35 -16.73
C THR A 84 -9.21 -4.42 -15.56
N LEU A 85 -9.70 -4.68 -14.34
CA LEU A 85 -8.82 -4.91 -13.19
C LEU A 85 -7.88 -6.10 -13.42
N THR A 86 -8.37 -7.14 -14.10
CA THR A 86 -7.59 -8.32 -14.50
C THR A 86 -6.40 -7.94 -15.37
N SER A 87 -6.62 -7.14 -16.43
CA SER A 87 -5.54 -6.69 -17.31
C SER A 87 -4.47 -5.86 -16.59
N ILE A 88 -4.87 -5.09 -15.57
CA ILE A 88 -3.95 -4.34 -14.72
C ILE A 88 -3.05 -5.30 -13.95
N ILE A 89 -3.62 -6.31 -13.29
CA ILE A 89 -2.85 -7.27 -12.50
C ILE A 89 -1.92 -8.09 -13.39
N ASP A 90 -2.44 -8.61 -14.50
CA ASP A 90 -1.70 -9.46 -15.43
C ASP A 90 -0.50 -8.72 -16.04
N LYS A 91 -0.60 -7.41 -16.27
CA LYS A 91 0.51 -6.60 -16.81
C LYS A 91 1.76 -6.66 -15.95
N PHE A 92 1.61 -6.80 -14.63
CA PHE A 92 2.74 -6.85 -13.72
C PHE A 92 3.33 -8.24 -13.56
N GLU A 93 2.66 -9.30 -14.02
CA GLU A 93 3.21 -10.66 -13.96
C GLU A 93 4.53 -10.77 -14.73
N GLY A 94 5.53 -11.40 -14.12
CA GLY A 94 6.87 -11.55 -14.71
C GLY A 94 7.69 -10.25 -14.80
N THR A 95 7.21 -9.14 -14.23
CA THR A 95 7.96 -7.87 -14.18
C THR A 95 8.84 -7.76 -12.93
N TRP A 96 9.46 -6.60 -12.72
CA TRP A 96 10.24 -6.30 -11.53
C TRP A 96 9.47 -6.43 -10.21
N VAL A 97 8.16 -6.24 -10.23
CA VAL A 97 7.30 -6.49 -9.06
C VAL A 97 7.44 -7.94 -8.54
N TYR A 98 7.71 -8.89 -9.44
CA TYR A 98 7.92 -10.31 -9.11
C TYR A 98 9.39 -10.74 -9.21
N GLY A 99 10.33 -9.80 -9.15
CA GLY A 99 11.76 -10.10 -9.03
C GLY A 99 12.48 -10.35 -10.35
N ALA A 100 11.95 -9.89 -11.50
CA ALA A 100 12.62 -10.01 -12.80
C ALA A 100 13.82 -9.06 -12.98
N TYR A 101 14.67 -8.92 -11.96
CA TYR A 101 15.89 -8.11 -11.96
C TYR A 101 16.98 -8.79 -11.10
N ASP A 102 18.24 -8.41 -11.31
CA ASP A 102 19.34 -8.87 -10.47
C ASP A 102 19.43 -8.02 -9.19
N ALA A 103 19.00 -8.59 -8.07
CA ALA A 103 19.02 -7.94 -6.75
C ALA A 103 20.43 -7.74 -6.17
N ASN A 104 21.46 -8.35 -6.78
CA ASN A 104 22.85 -8.20 -6.33
C ASN A 104 23.53 -6.96 -6.93
N VAL A 105 22.91 -6.29 -7.91
CA VAL A 105 23.49 -5.11 -8.57
C VAL A 105 24.03 -4.06 -7.59
N PRO A 106 23.31 -3.67 -6.51
CA PRO A 106 23.83 -2.72 -5.54
C PRO A 106 25.06 -3.24 -4.78
N ASP A 107 25.07 -4.52 -4.42
CA ASP A 107 26.16 -5.13 -3.65
C ASP A 107 27.42 -5.32 -4.50
N VAL A 108 27.24 -5.72 -5.75
CA VAL A 108 28.33 -5.83 -6.75
C VAL A 108 28.96 -4.46 -6.99
N ALA A 109 28.15 -3.43 -7.20
CA ALA A 109 28.68 -2.09 -7.42
C ALA A 109 29.48 -1.56 -6.21
N LYS A 110 28.97 -1.80 -5.00
CA LYS A 110 29.68 -1.47 -3.77
C LYS A 110 31.02 -2.21 -3.69
N SER A 111 31.01 -3.52 -3.94
CA SER A 111 32.23 -4.34 -3.91
C SER A 111 33.28 -3.88 -4.92
N VAL A 112 32.87 -3.47 -6.12
CA VAL A 112 33.78 -2.93 -7.14
C VAL A 112 34.36 -1.57 -6.69
N CYS A 113 33.53 -0.67 -6.16
CA CYS A 113 34.03 0.60 -5.60
C CYS A 113 35.06 0.36 -4.49
N ASP A 114 34.75 -0.51 -3.53
CA ASP A 114 35.63 -0.86 -2.41
C ASP A 114 36.96 -1.48 -2.90
N LYS A 115 36.90 -2.37 -3.90
CA LYS A 115 38.09 -3.02 -4.50
C LYS A 115 39.11 -1.99 -5.04
N TYR A 116 38.64 -0.88 -5.58
CA TYR A 116 39.50 0.16 -6.14
C TYR A 116 39.72 1.35 -5.19
N GLY A 117 39.22 1.27 -3.95
CA GLY A 117 39.34 2.34 -2.96
C GLY A 117 38.57 3.61 -3.32
N GLU A 118 37.55 3.50 -4.18
CA GLU A 118 36.68 4.61 -4.55
C GLU A 118 35.46 4.63 -3.63
N ASN A 119 35.15 5.79 -3.07
CA ASN A 119 33.96 6.00 -2.26
C ASN A 119 33.16 7.17 -2.83
N LEU A 120 32.41 6.88 -3.90
CA LEU A 120 31.59 7.87 -4.58
C LEU A 120 30.27 8.04 -3.84
N TRP A 121 30.00 9.26 -3.37
CA TRP A 121 28.77 9.60 -2.66
C TRP A 121 27.54 9.29 -3.50
N SER A 122 27.56 9.66 -4.78
CA SER A 122 26.49 9.38 -5.75
C SER A 122 26.17 7.89 -5.84
N VAL A 123 27.19 7.02 -5.88
CA VAL A 123 26.98 5.55 -5.97
C VAL A 123 26.34 5.02 -4.68
N ASN A 124 26.76 5.51 -3.50
CA ASN A 124 26.13 5.11 -2.24
C ASN A 124 24.66 5.54 -2.19
N GLN A 125 24.34 6.76 -2.62
CA GLN A 125 22.95 7.23 -2.71
C GLN A 125 22.14 6.46 -3.73
N MET A 126 22.74 6.08 -4.87
CA MET A 126 22.11 5.22 -5.86
C MET A 126 21.79 3.83 -5.28
N ILE A 127 22.69 3.24 -4.49
CA ILE A 127 22.46 1.97 -3.80
C ILE A 127 21.27 2.08 -2.83
N GLU A 128 21.25 3.12 -2.00
CA GLU A 128 20.14 3.36 -1.05
C GLU A 128 18.81 3.56 -1.79
N LEU A 129 18.81 4.36 -2.86
CA LEU A 129 17.64 4.59 -3.70
C LEU A 129 17.14 3.30 -4.35
N PHE A 130 18.05 2.45 -4.84
CA PHE A 130 17.70 1.14 -5.39
C PHE A 130 16.98 0.27 -4.36
N ARG A 131 17.54 0.14 -3.14
CA ARG A 131 16.93 -0.63 -2.05
C ARG A 131 15.57 -0.05 -1.63
N ASN A 132 15.42 1.27 -1.65
CA ASN A 132 14.12 1.90 -1.39
C ASN A 132 13.08 1.53 -2.47
N GLN A 133 13.49 1.49 -3.74
CA GLN A 133 12.62 1.04 -4.83
C GLN A 133 12.22 -0.44 -4.69
N GLU A 134 13.10 -1.32 -4.22
CA GLU A 134 12.75 -2.73 -3.93
C GLU A 134 11.64 -2.85 -2.87
N ARG A 135 11.65 -1.96 -1.86
CA ARG A 135 10.56 -1.87 -0.87
C ARG A 135 9.26 -1.39 -1.52
N SER A 136 9.33 -0.38 -2.39
CA SER A 136 8.17 0.07 -3.15
C SER A 136 7.60 -1.01 -4.07
N LEU A 137 8.44 -1.80 -4.75
CA LEU A 137 8.02 -2.97 -5.54
C LEU A 137 7.26 -3.99 -4.68
N SER A 138 7.76 -4.24 -3.46
CA SER A 138 7.09 -5.13 -2.51
C SER A 138 5.71 -4.60 -2.10
N ALA A 139 5.58 -3.28 -1.90
CA ALA A 139 4.30 -2.66 -1.63
C ALA A 139 3.32 -2.78 -2.81
N VAL A 140 3.80 -2.58 -4.05
CA VAL A 140 3.01 -2.81 -5.27
C VAL A 140 2.52 -4.26 -5.32
N LYS A 141 3.41 -5.23 -5.11
CA LYS A 141 3.05 -6.66 -5.12
C LYS A 141 1.93 -6.99 -4.15
N VAL A 142 2.01 -6.48 -2.91
CA VAL A 142 0.97 -6.67 -1.89
C VAL A 142 -0.34 -6.01 -2.34
N THR A 143 -0.30 -4.80 -2.88
CA THR A 143 -1.51 -4.12 -3.38
C THR A 143 -2.16 -4.89 -4.53
N LEU A 144 -1.37 -5.43 -5.47
CA LEU A 144 -1.90 -6.28 -6.55
C LEU A 144 -2.51 -7.59 -6.04
N GLN A 145 -1.94 -8.19 -4.99
CA GLN A 145 -2.52 -9.37 -4.34
C GLN A 145 -3.88 -9.04 -3.70
N MET A 146 -3.99 -7.92 -2.97
CA MET A 146 -5.26 -7.47 -2.41
C MET A 146 -6.30 -7.17 -3.50
N LEU A 147 -5.87 -6.57 -4.62
CA LEU A 147 -6.74 -6.35 -5.77
C LEU A 147 -7.24 -7.68 -6.36
N LYS A 148 -6.40 -8.71 -6.41
CA LYS A 148 -6.75 -10.07 -6.85
C LYS A 148 -7.78 -10.74 -5.94
N GLU A 149 -7.83 -10.36 -4.67
CA GLU A 149 -8.80 -10.87 -3.69
C GLU A 149 -10.15 -10.14 -3.72
N SER A 150 -10.24 -9.01 -4.43
CA SER A 150 -11.45 -8.20 -4.51
C SER A 150 -12.61 -8.89 -5.23
N ASP A 151 -13.83 -8.51 -4.87
CA ASP A 151 -15.06 -8.95 -5.55
C ASP A 151 -15.06 -8.56 -7.03
N LEU A 152 -14.51 -7.39 -7.37
CA LEU A 152 -14.40 -6.93 -8.76
C LEU A 152 -13.54 -7.89 -9.59
N TYR A 153 -12.35 -8.25 -9.11
CA TYR A 153 -11.48 -9.20 -9.80
C TYR A 153 -12.15 -10.58 -9.93
N LYS A 154 -12.77 -11.08 -8.85
CA LYS A 154 -13.48 -12.36 -8.87
C LYS A 154 -14.61 -12.36 -9.91
N LYS A 155 -15.40 -11.28 -9.96
CA LYS A 155 -16.48 -11.09 -10.93
C LYS A 155 -15.97 -11.09 -12.36
N GLU A 156 -14.90 -10.37 -12.66
CA GLU A 156 -14.29 -10.34 -13.99
C GLU A 156 -13.82 -11.73 -14.44
N ASN A 157 -13.36 -12.57 -13.50
CA ASN A 157 -12.80 -13.89 -13.78
C ASN A 157 -13.80 -15.05 -13.57
N GLY A 158 -15.07 -14.77 -13.30
CA GLY A 158 -16.09 -15.80 -13.05
C GLY A 158 -15.81 -16.65 -11.80
N ILE A 159 -15.03 -16.12 -10.85
CA ILE A 159 -14.73 -16.76 -9.56
C ILE A 159 -15.92 -16.53 -8.64
N GLU A 160 -16.32 -17.58 -7.93
CA GLU A 160 -17.43 -17.49 -6.97
C GLU A 160 -17.14 -16.46 -5.87
N ILE A 161 -18.05 -15.51 -5.71
CA ILE A 161 -18.01 -14.53 -4.64
C ILE A 161 -18.81 -15.10 -3.49
N VAL A 162 -18.12 -15.72 -2.53
CA VAL A 162 -18.72 -16.07 -1.24
C VAL A 162 -18.87 -14.79 -0.45
N LYS A 163 -20.00 -14.11 -0.63
CA LYS A 163 -20.40 -13.09 0.34
C LYS A 163 -20.81 -13.85 1.59
N GLU A 164 -20.16 -13.61 2.72
CA GLU A 164 -20.81 -13.86 4.00
C GLU A 164 -22.01 -12.93 4.07
N VAL A 165 -23.13 -13.39 3.52
CA VAL A 165 -24.42 -12.75 3.73
C VAL A 165 -24.81 -13.12 5.16
N SER A 166 -24.26 -12.40 6.14
CA SER A 166 -24.95 -12.26 7.41
C SER A 166 -26.18 -11.41 7.14
N SER A 167 -27.23 -12.00 6.57
CA SER A 167 -28.56 -11.39 6.54
C SER A 167 -29.11 -11.45 7.96
N THR A 168 -28.54 -10.64 8.85
CA THR A 168 -28.99 -10.48 10.22
C THR A 168 -30.26 -9.64 10.16
N ILE A 169 -31.42 -10.28 10.30
CA ILE A 169 -32.69 -9.58 10.49
C ILE A 169 -32.72 -9.08 11.93
N ASN A 170 -32.41 -7.80 12.14
CA ASN A 170 -32.51 -7.15 13.44
C ASN A 170 -33.97 -6.76 13.73
N VAL A 171 -34.60 -7.47 14.66
CA VAL A 171 -35.94 -7.12 15.18
C VAL A 171 -35.77 -6.47 16.56
N SER A 172 -36.10 -5.18 16.68
CA SER A 172 -36.01 -4.41 17.94
C SER A 172 -37.38 -3.81 18.31
N GLY A 173 -37.57 -3.47 19.59
CA GLY A 173 -38.79 -2.80 20.08
C GLY A 173 -39.98 -3.72 20.38
N VAL A 174 -39.79 -5.04 20.40
CA VAL A 174 -40.86 -6.00 20.76
C VAL A 174 -40.92 -6.18 22.27
N SER A 175 -41.95 -5.65 22.91
CA SER A 175 -42.27 -5.90 24.32
C SER A 175 -43.57 -6.72 24.42
N GLY A 176 -43.51 -7.84 25.15
CA GLY A 176 -44.70 -8.66 25.45
C GLY A 176 -45.26 -9.52 24.31
N SER A 177 -44.60 -9.62 23.15
CA SER A 177 -45.02 -10.50 22.04
C SER A 177 -43.97 -11.57 21.73
N ALA A 178 -44.41 -12.79 21.41
CA ALA A 178 -43.55 -13.87 20.95
C ALA A 178 -43.24 -13.69 19.45
N ILE A 179 -41.95 -13.63 19.08
CA ILE A 179 -41.52 -13.64 17.68
C ILE A 179 -41.43 -15.10 17.24
N ASN A 180 -42.22 -15.49 16.25
CA ASN A 180 -42.16 -16.84 15.67
C ASN A 180 -41.42 -16.80 14.33
N ILE A 181 -40.22 -17.39 14.27
CA ILE A 181 -39.38 -17.42 13.07
C ILE A 181 -39.52 -18.80 12.42
N HIS A 182 -40.25 -18.87 11.30
CA HIS A 182 -40.38 -20.08 10.48
C HIS A 182 -39.44 -19.99 9.28
N SER A 183 -38.21 -20.48 9.43
CA SER A 183 -37.25 -20.59 8.34
C SER A 183 -36.48 -21.91 8.47
N SER A 184 -36.37 -22.66 7.37
CA SER A 184 -35.55 -23.86 7.31
C SER A 184 -34.07 -23.47 7.25
N GLY A 185 -33.30 -23.80 8.29
CA GLY A 185 -31.86 -23.53 8.35
C GLY A 185 -31.46 -22.19 9.00
N ALA A 186 -32.41 -21.40 9.49
CA ALA A 186 -32.09 -20.22 10.30
C ALA A 186 -31.83 -20.59 11.76
N THR A 187 -30.70 -20.14 12.31
CA THR A 187 -30.42 -20.17 13.74
C THR A 187 -30.90 -18.88 14.39
N ALA A 188 -31.92 -18.97 15.24
CA ALA A 188 -32.32 -17.86 16.10
C ALA A 188 -31.35 -17.78 17.29
N GLN A 189 -30.47 -16.78 17.31
CA GLN A 189 -29.71 -16.42 18.49
C GLN A 189 -30.39 -15.23 19.17
N ALA A 190 -30.93 -15.46 20.36
CA ALA A 190 -31.29 -14.37 21.26
C ALA A 190 -29.98 -13.84 21.87
N THR A 191 -29.39 -12.81 21.25
CA THR A 191 -28.29 -12.07 21.86
C THR A 191 -28.85 -11.22 22.98
N THR A 192 -28.87 -11.77 24.20
CA THR A 192 -28.68 -10.93 25.37
C THR A 192 -27.33 -10.24 25.17
N HIS A 193 -27.32 -8.90 25.04
CA HIS A 193 -26.15 -8.06 24.78
C HIS A 193 -24.82 -8.77 25.11
N THR A 194 -24.20 -9.39 24.13
CA THR A 194 -22.79 -9.75 24.25
C THR A 194 -22.06 -8.42 24.16
N GLN A 195 -21.46 -8.01 25.28
CA GLN A 195 -20.62 -6.82 25.39
C GLN A 195 -19.71 -6.73 24.15
N TYR A 196 -19.81 -5.64 23.40
CA TYR A 196 -18.85 -5.32 22.36
C TYR A 196 -17.45 -5.37 22.97
N ASN A 197 -16.58 -6.21 22.40
CA ASN A 197 -15.19 -6.30 22.81
C ASN A 197 -14.35 -5.50 21.82
N GLU A 198 -14.03 -4.26 22.19
CA GLU A 198 -13.25 -3.36 21.37
C GLU A 198 -11.87 -3.97 21.05
N PRO A 199 -11.45 -4.01 19.76
CA PRO A 199 -10.11 -4.42 19.38
C PRO A 199 -9.02 -3.61 20.10
N ALA A 200 -8.06 -4.30 20.72
CA ALA A 200 -6.97 -3.68 21.49
C ALA A 200 -6.14 -2.67 20.69
N ILE A 201 -6.12 -2.80 19.35
CA ILE A 201 -5.40 -1.90 18.44
C ILE A 201 -5.82 -0.43 18.60
N PHE A 202 -7.09 -0.15 18.92
CA PHE A 202 -7.53 1.23 19.13
C PHE A 202 -6.89 1.85 20.38
N ALA A 203 -6.79 1.08 21.47
CA ALA A 203 -6.09 1.52 22.68
C ALA A 203 -4.59 1.72 22.43
N GLU A 204 -3.95 0.83 21.66
CA GLU A 204 -2.53 0.93 21.30
C GLU A 204 -2.25 2.18 20.44
N MET A 205 -3.15 2.51 19.52
CA MET A 205 -3.07 3.73 18.71
C MET A 205 -3.17 4.99 19.57
N LEU A 206 -4.09 5.02 20.55
CA LEU A 206 -4.22 6.14 21.48
C LEU A 206 -2.95 6.34 22.31
N GLU A 207 -2.33 5.25 22.77
CA GLU A 207 -1.04 5.32 23.48
C GLU A 207 0.09 5.79 22.56
N SER A 208 0.09 5.39 21.29
CA SER A 208 1.07 5.89 20.31
C SER A 208 0.94 7.40 20.08
N VAL A 209 -0.29 7.93 19.99
CA VAL A 209 -0.53 9.38 19.91
C VAL A 209 0.00 10.09 21.15
N LYS A 210 -0.27 9.59 22.35
CA LYS A 210 0.25 10.19 23.60
C LYS A 210 1.78 10.16 23.67
N GLY A 211 2.41 9.09 23.17
CA GLY A 211 3.87 8.92 23.16
C GLY A 211 4.62 9.69 22.07
N SER A 212 3.90 10.32 21.13
CA SER A 212 4.49 10.92 19.93
C SER A 212 5.15 12.29 20.11
N GLY A 213 4.91 12.96 21.25
CA GLY A 213 5.47 14.30 21.54
C GLY A 213 4.88 15.44 20.70
N LEU A 214 3.69 15.24 20.12
CA LEU A 214 2.96 16.25 19.36
C LEU A 214 2.38 17.35 20.27
N ASP A 215 2.06 18.50 19.68
CA ASP A 215 1.34 19.56 20.39
C ASP A 215 -0.09 19.12 20.75
N GLU A 216 -0.67 19.76 21.77
CA GLU A 216 -1.96 19.39 22.34
C GLU A 216 -3.11 19.41 21.32
N THR A 217 -3.08 20.36 20.37
CA THR A 217 -4.14 20.49 19.36
C THR A 217 -4.07 19.33 18.37
N THR A 218 -2.87 19.02 17.89
CA THR A 218 -2.65 17.89 16.97
C THR A 218 -2.94 16.56 17.66
N ALA A 219 -2.46 16.36 18.89
CA ALA A 219 -2.72 15.13 19.65
C ALA A 219 -4.22 14.90 19.89
N GLN A 220 -4.98 15.96 20.17
CA GLN A 220 -6.43 15.88 20.34
C GLN A 220 -7.12 15.50 19.02
N MET A 221 -6.78 16.16 17.92
CA MET A 221 -7.33 15.84 16.59
C MET A 221 -7.08 14.36 16.21
N LEU A 222 -5.86 13.85 16.43
CA LEU A 222 -5.54 12.46 16.12
C LEU A 222 -6.30 11.49 17.03
N THR A 223 -6.43 11.82 18.32
CA THR A 223 -7.22 11.04 19.29
C THR A 223 -8.70 10.95 18.88
N GLU A 224 -9.30 12.06 18.45
CA GLU A 224 -10.68 12.08 17.95
C GLU A 224 -10.87 11.18 16.73
N ASN A 225 -9.90 11.19 15.80
CA ASN A 225 -9.92 10.31 14.64
C ASN A 225 -9.85 8.82 15.03
N VAL A 226 -9.05 8.44 16.03
CA VAL A 226 -9.00 7.05 16.53
C VAL A 226 -10.31 6.65 17.21
N ASN A 227 -10.91 7.53 18.02
CA ASN A 227 -12.18 7.25 18.70
C ASN A 227 -13.35 7.13 17.72
N MET A 228 -13.38 7.95 16.66
CA MET A 228 -14.34 7.81 15.57
C MET A 228 -14.18 6.47 14.86
N LEU A 229 -12.94 6.04 14.64
CA LEU A 229 -12.63 4.76 14.03
C LEU A 229 -13.12 3.60 14.90
N ALA A 230 -12.87 3.62 16.22
CA ALA A 230 -13.37 2.63 17.17
C ALA A 230 -14.91 2.58 17.24
N THR A 231 -15.56 3.74 17.28
CA THR A 231 -17.03 3.86 17.28
C THR A 231 -17.64 3.31 15.98
N SER A 232 -16.99 3.58 14.84
CA SER A 232 -17.43 3.08 13.54
C SER A 232 -17.31 1.56 13.43
N HIS A 233 -16.35 0.96 14.13
CA HIS A 233 -16.20 -0.50 14.23
C HIS A 233 -17.36 -1.12 15.02
N GLU A 234 -17.73 -0.54 16.16
CA GLU A 234 -18.90 -0.98 16.93
C GLU A 234 -20.21 -0.84 16.13
N THR A 235 -20.34 0.24 15.37
CA THR A 235 -21.58 0.58 14.64
C THR A 235 -21.68 0.01 13.23
N GLY A 236 -20.66 -0.74 12.77
CA GLY A 236 -20.65 -1.38 11.45
C GLY A 236 -20.41 -0.44 10.26
N THR A 237 -19.85 0.75 10.48
CA THR A 237 -19.54 1.75 9.44
C THR A 237 -18.02 1.92 9.19
N PHE A 238 -17.23 0.95 9.66
CA PHE A 238 -15.78 0.99 9.72
C PHE A 238 -15.08 1.30 8.39
N SER A 239 -15.54 0.71 7.28
CA SER A 239 -14.91 0.90 5.97
C SER A 239 -14.88 2.37 5.51
N ASN A 240 -15.95 3.13 5.79
CA ASN A 240 -16.01 4.55 5.44
C ASN A 240 -15.14 5.38 6.40
N ALA A 241 -15.25 5.11 7.70
CA ALA A 241 -14.45 5.82 8.70
C ALA A 241 -12.94 5.56 8.55
N TYR A 242 -12.54 4.37 8.07
CA TYR A 242 -11.16 4.07 7.75
C TYR A 242 -10.60 4.97 6.63
N LYS A 243 -11.40 5.23 5.58
CA LYS A 243 -11.00 6.16 4.51
C LYS A 243 -10.78 7.56 5.04
N ASP A 244 -11.74 8.06 5.82
CA ASP A 244 -11.69 9.39 6.44
C ASP A 244 -10.51 9.50 7.41
N PHE A 245 -10.29 8.45 8.21
CA PHE A 245 -9.14 8.35 9.11
C PHE A 245 -7.81 8.47 8.35
N MET A 246 -7.62 7.68 7.29
CA MET A 246 -6.38 7.69 6.49
C MET A 246 -6.12 9.05 5.84
N GLN A 247 -7.18 9.76 5.45
CA GLN A 247 -7.07 11.11 4.92
C GLN A 247 -6.68 12.12 6.01
N ASN A 248 -7.38 12.10 7.15
CA ASN A 248 -7.21 13.05 8.24
C ASN A 248 -5.87 12.90 8.95
N VAL A 249 -5.32 11.69 9.02
CA VAL A 249 -4.03 11.43 9.68
C VAL A 249 -2.83 11.47 8.75
N SER A 250 -3.03 11.78 7.45
CA SER A 250 -1.98 11.70 6.42
C SER A 250 -0.70 12.49 6.75
N ALA A 251 -0.83 13.68 7.34
CA ALA A 251 0.30 14.51 7.77
C ALA A 251 1.08 13.93 8.96
N HIS A 252 0.47 12.98 9.70
CA HIS A 252 1.01 12.34 10.90
C HIS A 252 1.01 10.81 10.78
N ILE A 253 1.00 10.28 9.55
CA ILE A 253 0.80 8.86 9.27
C ILE A 253 1.88 7.96 9.89
N THR A 254 3.06 8.52 10.17
CA THR A 254 4.16 7.84 10.84
C THR A 254 3.80 7.36 12.25
N VAL A 255 2.91 8.07 12.96
CA VAL A 255 2.36 7.65 14.26
C VAL A 255 1.56 6.36 14.12
N PHE A 256 0.84 6.21 13.00
CA PHE A 256 -0.09 5.10 12.80
C PHE A 256 0.45 3.97 11.91
N THR A 257 1.60 4.15 11.27
CA THR A 257 2.21 3.19 10.35
C THR A 257 2.29 1.76 10.91
N PRO A 258 2.68 1.54 12.19
CA PRO A 258 2.72 0.19 12.77
C PRO A 258 1.35 -0.52 12.82
N PHE A 259 0.26 0.25 12.87
CA PHE A 259 -1.10 -0.27 13.09
C PHE A 259 -1.89 -0.45 11.79
N ILE A 260 -1.40 0.08 10.65
CA ILE A 260 -2.12 0.06 9.37
C ILE A 260 -2.54 -1.36 8.99
N ALA A 261 -1.63 -2.34 9.08
CA ALA A 261 -1.94 -3.72 8.74
C ALA A 261 -3.04 -4.32 9.63
N GLY A 262 -3.02 -4.01 10.93
CA GLY A 262 -4.04 -4.46 11.87
C GLY A 262 -5.38 -3.77 11.66
N LEU A 263 -5.40 -2.48 11.32
CA LEU A 263 -6.62 -1.77 10.96
C LEU A 263 -7.23 -2.30 9.66
N THR A 264 -6.40 -2.63 8.66
CA THR A 264 -6.87 -3.23 7.42
C THR A 264 -7.48 -4.61 7.64
N ALA A 265 -7.02 -5.37 8.64
CA ALA A 265 -7.62 -6.66 9.01
C ALA A 265 -8.99 -6.55 9.70
N LEU A 266 -9.41 -5.33 10.08
CA LEU A 266 -10.73 -5.04 10.63
C LEU A 266 -11.75 -4.56 9.55
N LEU A 267 -11.32 -4.45 8.29
CA LEU A 267 -12.18 -4.14 7.13
C LEU A 267 -12.86 -5.40 6.60
#